data_AF-A0A920R8W8-F1
#
_entry.id   AF-A0A920R8W8-F1
#
_cell.length_a   1.000
_cell.length_b   1.000
_cell.length_c   1.000
_cell.angle_alpha   90.00
_cell.angle_beta   90.00
_cell.angle_gamma   90.00
#
_symmetry.space_group_name_H-M   'P 1'
#
loop_
_entity.id
_entity.type
_entity.pdbx_description
1 polymer ?
#
loop_
_entity_poly.entity_id
_entity_poly.type
_entity_poly.pdbx_seq_one_letter_code
_entity_poly.pdbx_strand_id
1 'polypeptide(L)'
;MLRKSAFILTMLLCSLVTQVLAQELGTISVESNSNQTLRARIEILQLGGTRWQDITVQMASADDFERFNIERVPFLTNIRFSVESTTQGKFCKPDIGSDC
;
A
#
# COMPACT_ATOMS: atom_id res chain seq x y z
N MET A 1 -48.93 2.19 15.29
CA MET A 1 -47.79 3.12 15.21
C MET A 1 -46.42 2.44 15.44
N LEU A 2 -46.37 1.27 16.10
CA LEU A 2 -45.15 0.48 16.38
C LEU A 2 -44.36 -0.02 15.14
N ARG A 3 -45.04 -0.17 14.00
CA ARG A 3 -44.42 -0.68 12.76
C ARG A 3 -43.59 0.39 12.04
N LYS A 4 -44.00 1.67 12.11
CA LYS A 4 -43.26 2.80 11.54
C LYS A 4 -42.00 3.15 12.35
N SER A 5 -42.08 3.06 13.69
CA SER A 5 -40.92 3.30 14.56
C SER A 5 -39.83 2.25 14.38
N ALA A 6 -40.19 0.99 14.11
CA ALA A 6 -39.23 -0.07 13.80
C ALA A 6 -38.42 0.24 12.53
N PHE A 7 -39.07 0.72 11.46
CA PHE A 7 -38.37 1.12 10.23
C PHE A 7 -37.41 2.28 10.46
N ILE A 8 -37.81 3.29 11.23
CA ILE A 8 -36.96 4.45 11.54
C ILE A 8 -35.74 4.03 12.37
N LEU A 9 -35.93 3.16 13.37
CA LEU A 9 -34.85 2.66 14.21
C LEU A 9 -33.85 1.82 13.39
N THR A 10 -34.34 1.01 12.46
CA THR A 10 -33.49 0.16 11.60
C THR A 10 -32.65 1.02 10.64
N MET A 11 -33.23 2.07 10.07
CA MET A 11 -32.53 3.01 9.17
C MET A 11 -31.47 3.84 9.94
N LEU A 12 -31.77 4.22 11.18
CA LEU A 12 -30.83 4.92 12.06
C LEU A 12 -29.63 4.04 12.45
N LEU A 13 -29.84 2.74 12.68
CA LEU A 13 -28.74 1.81 13.00
C LEU A 13 -27.78 1.57 11.83
N CYS A 14 -28.26 1.57 10.58
CA CYS A 14 -27.41 1.39 9.40
C CYS A 14 -26.45 2.58 9.13
N SER A 15 -26.70 3.73 9.74
CA SER A 15 -25.91 4.96 9.53
C SER A 15 -24.60 4.99 10.33
N LEU A 16 -24.37 4.02 11.23
CA LEU A 16 -23.23 4.00 12.16
C LEU A 16 -22.00 3.28 11.61
N VAL A 17 -22.08 2.66 10.42
CA VAL A 17 -21.02 1.82 9.85
C VAL A 17 -20.43 2.45 8.59
N THR A 18 -19.68 3.54 8.76
CA THR A 18 -18.84 4.08 7.69
C THR A 18 -17.45 4.43 8.24
N GLN A 19 -16.68 3.40 8.56
CA GLN A 19 -15.25 3.53 8.81
C GLN A 19 -14.53 2.54 7.92
N VAL A 20 -14.47 2.86 6.63
CA VAL A 20 -13.55 2.17 5.72
C VAL A 20 -12.19 2.81 5.95
N LEU A 21 -11.31 2.13 6.68
CA LEU A 21 -9.90 2.48 6.77
C LEU A 21 -9.25 2.16 5.42
N ALA A 22 -9.40 3.07 4.46
CA ALA A 22 -8.60 3.04 3.25
C ALA A 22 -7.16 3.41 3.64
N GLN A 23 -6.36 2.40 3.93
CA GLN A 23 -4.91 2.57 4.09
C GLN A 23 -4.32 2.79 2.69
N GLU A 24 -4.33 4.04 2.24
CA GLU A 24 -3.70 4.38 0.96
C GLU A 24 -2.18 4.19 1.10
N LEU A 25 -1.62 3.38 0.21
CA LEU A 25 -0.18 3.39 -0.04
C LEU A 25 0.13 4.70 -0.76
N GLY A 26 1.11 5.45 -0.28
CA GLY A 26 1.44 6.76 -0.85
C GLY A 26 1.84 6.70 -2.32
N THR A 27 1.99 7.87 -2.94
CA THR A 27 2.33 7.98 -4.36
C THR A 27 3.64 7.28 -4.69
N ILE A 28 3.64 6.50 -5.77
CA ILE A 28 4.88 6.00 -6.39
C ILE A 28 5.42 7.06 -7.34
N SER A 29 6.59 7.61 -7.03
CA SER A 29 7.29 8.56 -7.89
C SER A 29 8.46 7.88 -8.58
N VAL A 30 8.56 8.03 -9.90
CA VAL A 30 9.66 7.50 -10.72
C VAL A 30 10.55 8.67 -11.15
N GLU A 31 11.80 8.66 -10.70
CA GLU A 31 12.80 9.71 -10.91
C GLU A 31 13.99 9.17 -11.72
N SER A 32 13.78 8.93 -13.01
CA SER A 32 14.83 8.45 -13.92
C SER A 32 15.07 9.40 -15.09
N ASN A 33 16.34 9.69 -15.36
CA ASN A 33 16.76 10.32 -16.61
C ASN A 33 16.94 9.25 -17.70
N SER A 34 16.95 9.67 -18.97
CA SER A 34 17.28 8.77 -20.09
C SER A 34 18.70 8.22 -19.90
N ASN A 35 18.85 6.89 -19.88
CA ASN A 35 20.08 6.13 -19.61
C ASN A 35 20.50 5.98 -18.13
N GLN A 36 19.56 6.00 -17.18
CA GLN A 36 19.81 5.67 -15.77
C GLN A 36 18.89 4.53 -15.31
N THR A 37 19.37 3.71 -14.38
CA THR A 37 18.55 2.68 -13.71
C THR A 37 17.26 3.29 -13.17
N LEU A 38 16.16 2.54 -13.27
CA LEU A 38 14.86 2.99 -12.82
C LEU A 38 14.91 3.28 -11.32
N ARG A 39 14.73 4.54 -10.92
CA ARG A 39 14.65 4.93 -9.51
C ARG A 39 13.20 5.23 -9.18
N ALA A 40 12.59 4.35 -8.41
CA ALA A 40 11.27 4.60 -7.86
C ALA A 40 11.37 4.87 -6.35
N ARG A 41 10.43 5.65 -5.83
CA ARG A 41 10.27 5.96 -4.40
C ARG A 41 8.80 5.86 -4.07
N ILE A 42 8.49 5.14 -3.00
CA ILE A 42 7.14 4.99 -2.46
C ILE A 42 7.13 5.66 -1.09
N GLU A 43 6.31 6.70 -0.92
CA GLU A 43 6.18 7.39 0.36
C GLU A 43 5.35 6.58 1.35
N ILE A 44 5.82 6.50 2.59
CA ILE A 44 5.10 5.82 3.68
C ILE A 44 4.36 6.87 4.50
N LEU A 45 3.09 7.08 4.15
CA LEU A 45 2.25 8.15 4.69
C LEU A 45 1.82 7.89 6.15
N GLN A 46 1.43 6.65 6.47
CA GLN A 46 0.87 6.33 7.79
C GLN A 46 1.29 4.95 8.27
N LEU A 47 1.84 4.90 9.49
CA LEU A 47 2.29 3.67 10.15
C LEU A 47 1.35 3.20 11.26
N GLY A 48 0.34 4.00 11.60
CA GLY A 48 -0.53 3.73 12.74
C GLY A 48 0.28 3.62 14.03
N GLY A 49 0.08 2.53 14.78
CA GLY A 49 0.84 2.22 16.00
C GLY A 49 2.19 1.52 15.75
N THR A 50 2.54 1.23 14.50
CA THR A 50 3.76 0.50 14.15
C THR A 50 4.97 1.43 14.19
N ARG A 51 6.02 1.01 14.90
CA ARG A 51 7.27 1.76 14.93
C ARG A 51 8.01 1.60 13.62
N TRP A 52 8.79 2.62 13.28
CA TRP A 52 9.59 2.62 12.07
C TRP A 52 10.54 1.42 11.95
N GLN A 53 11.17 1.02 13.05
CA GLN A 53 12.16 -0.07 13.03
C GLN A 53 11.52 -1.45 12.84
N ASP A 54 10.20 -1.56 12.98
CA ASP A 54 9.48 -2.83 12.91
C ASP A 54 8.84 -3.05 11.53
N ILE A 55 9.03 -2.10 10.60
CA ILE A 55 8.48 -2.20 9.25
C ILE A 55 9.37 -3.06 8.39
N THR A 56 8.76 -4.06 7.78
CA THR A 56 9.36 -4.83 6.70
C THR A 56 8.54 -4.62 5.44
N VAL A 57 9.22 -4.35 4.32
CA VAL A 57 8.59 -4.27 3.01
C VAL A 57 9.14 -5.39 2.16
N GLN A 58 8.23 -6.12 1.50
CA GLN A 58 8.59 -7.19 0.59
C GLN A 58 7.60 -7.24 -0.56
N MET A 59 8.02 -7.90 -1.63
CA MET A 59 7.09 -8.26 -2.68
C MET A 59 6.05 -9.25 -2.17
N ALA A 60 4.81 -9.09 -2.63
CA ALA A 60 3.76 -10.07 -2.42
C ALA A 60 4.18 -11.47 -2.93
N SER A 61 3.69 -12.51 -2.27
CA SER A 61 3.97 -13.90 -2.63
C SER A 61 3.30 -14.28 -3.96
N ALA A 62 3.77 -15.34 -4.63
CA ALA A 62 3.12 -15.83 -5.85
C ALA A 62 1.63 -16.15 -5.60
N ASP A 63 1.33 -16.77 -4.47
CA ASP A 63 -0.02 -17.10 -4.04
C ASP A 63 -0.90 -15.85 -3.91
N ASP A 64 -0.36 -14.73 -3.42
CA ASP A 64 -1.11 -13.48 -3.35
C ASP A 64 -1.44 -12.93 -4.75
N PHE A 65 -0.49 -12.97 -5.70
CA PHE A 65 -0.76 -12.58 -7.08
C PHE A 65 -1.88 -13.42 -7.69
N GLU A 66 -1.86 -14.74 -7.49
CA GLU A 66 -2.91 -15.64 -7.96
C GLU A 66 -4.26 -15.35 -7.28
N ARG A 67 -4.27 -15.16 -5.96
CA ARG A 67 -5.47 -14.84 -5.17
C ARG A 67 -6.17 -13.56 -5.65
N PHE A 68 -5.41 -12.57 -6.10
CA PHE A 68 -5.95 -11.33 -6.66
C PHE A 68 -6.17 -11.39 -8.19
N ASN A 69 -5.89 -12.53 -8.82
CA ASN A 69 -5.95 -12.72 -10.27
C ASN A 69 -5.12 -11.68 -11.04
N ILE A 70 -3.92 -11.39 -10.53
CA ILE A 70 -2.94 -10.46 -11.10
C ILE A 70 -1.80 -11.28 -11.70
N GLU A 71 -1.45 -11.00 -12.95
CA GLU A 71 -0.28 -11.61 -13.58
C GLU A 71 1.01 -11.18 -12.87
N ARG A 72 1.83 -12.15 -12.47
CA ARG A 72 3.13 -11.89 -11.85
C ARG A 72 4.23 -11.92 -12.92
N VAL A 73 4.64 -10.74 -13.39
CA VAL A 73 5.75 -10.65 -14.35
C VAL A 73 7.08 -11.07 -13.71
N PRO A 74 7.96 -11.82 -14.41
CA PRO A 74 9.20 -12.36 -13.84
C PRO A 74 10.11 -11.30 -13.20
N PHE A 75 10.16 -10.10 -13.79
CA PHE A 75 10.93 -8.96 -13.33
C PHE A 75 10.67 -8.61 -11.85
N LEU A 76 9.42 -8.70 -11.41
CA LEU A 76 9.02 -8.37 -10.05
C LEU A 76 9.77 -9.25 -9.03
N THR A 77 10.04 -10.52 -9.36
CA THR A 77 10.71 -11.49 -8.48
C THR A 77 12.07 -11.01 -7.98
N ASN A 78 12.80 -10.25 -8.79
CA ASN A 78 14.17 -9.82 -8.47
C ASN A 78 14.22 -8.46 -7.74
N ILE A 79 13.10 -7.75 -7.63
CA ILE A 79 13.06 -6.47 -6.93
C ILE A 79 13.28 -6.70 -5.44
N ARG A 80 14.25 -5.98 -4.87
CA ARG A 80 14.46 -5.89 -3.42
C ARG A 80 13.95 -4.55 -2.92
N PHE A 81 13.60 -4.43 -1.64
CA PHE A 81 13.10 -3.19 -1.06
C PHE A 81 13.98 -2.76 0.10
N SER A 82 14.28 -1.47 0.14
CA SER A 82 15.00 -0.82 1.23
C SER A 82 14.16 0.28 1.82
N VAL A 83 14.05 0.30 3.14
CA VAL A 83 13.26 1.30 3.85
C VAL A 83 14.20 2.35 4.44
N GLU A 84 14.00 3.63 4.09
CA GLU A 84 14.86 4.73 4.47
C GLU A 84 14.09 5.87 5.17
N SER A 85 14.68 6.45 6.21
CA SER A 85 14.16 7.63 6.90
C SER A 85 15.13 8.78 6.67
N THR A 86 14.68 9.81 5.96
CA THR A 86 15.47 11.02 5.70
C THR A 86 14.81 12.23 6.36
N THR A 87 15.43 13.41 6.24
CA THR A 87 14.83 14.68 6.70
C THR A 87 13.59 15.08 5.90
N GLN A 88 13.42 14.54 4.70
CA GLN A 88 12.28 14.82 3.82
C GLN A 88 11.08 13.88 4.05
N GLY A 89 11.26 12.80 4.81
CA GLY A 89 10.20 11.83 5.07
C GLY A 89 10.70 10.40 5.15
N LYS A 90 9.73 9.48 5.14
CA LYS A 90 9.94 8.03 5.24
C LYS A 90 9.56 7.38 3.93
N PHE A 91 10.50 6.62 3.38
CA PHE A 91 10.39 6.12 2.02
C PHE A 91 10.75 4.65 1.93
N CYS A 92 10.07 3.96 1.04
CA CYS A 92 10.48 2.66 0.54
C CYS A 92 11.07 2.84 -0.86
N LYS A 93 12.28 2.32 -1.08
CA LYS A 93 12.94 2.31 -2.38
C LYS A 93 13.03 0.88 -2.90
N PRO A 94 12.39 0.55 -4.02
CA PRO A 94 12.70 -0.67 -4.76
C PRO A 94 14.09 -0.55 -5.39
N ASP A 95 14.94 -1.53 -5.12
CA ASP A 95 16.18 -1.78 -5.85
C ASP A 95 15.84 -2.63 -7.07
N ILE A 96 15.79 -1.94 -8.20
CA ILE A 96 15.52 -2.51 -9.51
C ILE A 96 16.90 -2.79 -10.08
N GLY A 97 17.38 -4.02 -9.86
CA GLY A 97 18.68 -4.47 -10.36
C GLY A 97 18.84 -4.12 -11.84
N SER A 98 20.05 -3.70 -12.22
CA SER A 98 20.42 -3.24 -13.56
C SER A 98 20.40 -4.33 -14.64
N ASP A 99 19.95 -5.55 -14.32
CA ASP A 99 20.05 -6.74 -15.18
C ASP A 99 18.89 -6.87 -16.19
N CYS A 100 18.37 -5.74 -16.68
CA CYS A 100 17.42 -5.71 -17.81
C CYS A 100 18.16 -5.50 -19.13
#